data_AF-A0A165CT48-F1
#
_entry.id   AF-A0A165CT48-F1
#
_cell.length_a   1.000
_cell.length_b   1.000
_cell.length_c   1.000
_cell.angle_alpha   90.00
_cell.angle_beta   90.00
_cell.angle_gamma   90.00
#
_symmetry.space_group_name_H-M   'P 1'
#
loop_
_entity.id
_entity.type
_entity.pdbx_description
1 polymer ?
#
loop_
_entity_poly.entity_id
_entity_poly.type
_entity_poly.pdbx_seq_one_letter_code
_entity_poly.pdbx_strand_id
1 'polypeptide(L)'
;MDSEVRALSTGMRDPLHPTFCAACLHCVFLQVKGEGLSHRAFLRELRANHHDFWRGVMYFLTVRRTAKLREVALDLLVAGVSACRSRSKAHIDAVRTLAEGDHLLYMVVNMCFNMVDACLAQSQFKAVKARKFSTHGLWPTSADDLLPAGAEDSLSSFLHWLLARPDSSIQTSLQDLYLACRPQLEPYLMMDGNRRLFVQTIAKHICASANWLERTPPSKRFTNLNIFDPAMLITSLTGLLQFAMFDPHSTSSHIPRLGVPHRLVGGMEEGLIAGFVKAYALFEDGVEKSQIGDVLTTLYDSRGTPPPQRPAGLQSPFAAAQKMLGSAGDMFQREIRSRRDTGACGAAGCTVHERDIGRRLQRCSGCAVLQYCSRECQRRDWKDAKYPHKEVCARLKSLVPFLDCDGDGFAAGLDELHMKVRERAAIHVNLVNGSMRGLQDLSTEEQIEQISTIMKMHEFTRQEGGEIGQSVLVEAMRALGLSA
;
A
#
# COMPACT_ATOMS: atom_id res chain seq x y z
N MET A 1 23.47 0.57 -26.70
CA MET A 1 22.38 0.70 -25.72
C MET A 1 21.01 0.89 -26.36
N ASP A 2 20.69 1.97 -27.08
CA ASP A 2 19.37 2.10 -27.76
C ASP A 2 19.03 0.87 -28.64
N SER A 3 19.98 0.44 -29.48
CA SER A 3 19.83 -0.77 -30.30
C SER A 3 19.62 -2.06 -29.48
N GLU A 4 20.27 -2.19 -28.33
CA GLU A 4 20.14 -3.34 -27.42
C GLU A 4 18.77 -3.35 -26.77
N VAL A 5 18.27 -2.19 -26.31
CA VAL A 5 16.93 -2.04 -25.72
C VAL A 5 15.86 -2.34 -26.77
N ARG A 6 16.02 -1.89 -28.03
CA ARG A 6 15.10 -2.24 -29.13
C ARG A 6 15.09 -3.74 -29.43
N ALA A 7 16.26 -4.38 -29.42
CA ALA A 7 16.36 -5.83 -29.59
C ALA A 7 15.66 -6.58 -28.46
N LEU A 8 15.87 -6.16 -27.20
CA LEU A 8 15.15 -6.71 -26.04
C LEU A 8 13.64 -6.52 -26.18
N SER A 9 13.19 -5.31 -26.56
CA SER A 9 11.77 -5.01 -26.78
C SER A 9 11.14 -5.94 -27.80
N THR A 10 11.84 -6.17 -28.92
CA THR A 10 11.39 -7.09 -29.97
C THR A 10 11.29 -8.51 -29.44
N GLY A 11 12.31 -8.97 -28.70
CA GLY A 11 12.33 -10.32 -28.13
C GLY A 11 11.32 -10.55 -27.00
N MET A 12 10.78 -9.49 -26.39
CA MET A 12 9.73 -9.53 -25.37
C MET A 12 8.30 -9.40 -25.94
N ARG A 13 8.14 -9.17 -27.25
CA ARG A 13 6.82 -8.95 -27.86
C ARG A 13 5.88 -10.14 -27.68
N ASP A 14 6.40 -11.37 -27.75
CA ASP A 14 5.67 -12.56 -27.32
C ASP A 14 6.20 -13.00 -25.94
N PRO A 15 5.46 -12.72 -24.85
CA PRO A 15 5.88 -13.01 -23.49
C PRO A 15 5.78 -14.50 -23.12
N LEU A 16 5.06 -15.30 -23.93
CA LEU A 16 4.95 -16.76 -23.80
C LEU A 16 6.07 -17.46 -24.58
N HIS A 17 6.57 -16.83 -25.64
CA HIS A 17 7.71 -17.30 -26.42
C HIS A 17 8.83 -16.24 -26.48
N PRO A 18 9.46 -15.91 -25.34
CA PRO A 18 10.49 -14.88 -25.30
C PRO A 18 11.70 -15.28 -26.14
N THR A 19 12.21 -14.37 -26.97
CA THR A 19 13.40 -14.61 -27.82
C THR A 19 14.58 -13.71 -27.47
N PHE A 20 14.48 -12.95 -26.37
CA PHE A 20 15.53 -12.05 -25.92
C PHE A 20 16.63 -12.79 -25.13
N CYS A 21 17.83 -12.22 -25.10
CA CYS A 21 18.93 -12.70 -24.27
C CYS A 21 18.83 -12.18 -22.83
N ALA A 22 18.74 -13.10 -21.85
CA ALA A 22 18.68 -12.74 -20.44
C ALA A 22 19.94 -12.00 -19.93
N ALA A 23 21.12 -12.27 -20.49
CA ALA A 23 22.34 -11.56 -20.13
C ALA A 23 22.34 -10.11 -20.64
N CYS A 24 21.79 -9.85 -21.84
CA CYS A 24 21.57 -8.47 -22.31
C CYS A 24 20.58 -7.72 -21.42
N LEU A 25 19.51 -8.39 -20.97
CA LEU A 25 18.58 -7.82 -19.99
C LEU A 25 19.29 -7.48 -18.68
N HIS A 26 20.15 -8.37 -18.19
CA HIS A 26 20.96 -8.14 -17.01
C HIS A 26 21.88 -6.91 -17.17
N CYS A 27 22.51 -6.73 -18.34
CA CYS A 27 23.28 -5.51 -18.61
C CYS A 27 22.43 -4.24 -18.48
N VAL A 28 21.20 -4.23 -19.02
CA VAL A 28 20.28 -3.09 -18.88
C VAL A 28 19.86 -2.90 -17.42
N PHE A 29 19.56 -3.98 -16.71
CA PHE A 29 19.23 -3.95 -15.29
C PHE A 29 20.34 -3.29 -14.45
N LEU A 30 21.61 -3.61 -14.69
CA LEU A 30 22.73 -3.01 -13.96
C LEU A 30 22.83 -1.50 -14.20
N GLN A 31 22.46 -1.02 -15.39
CA GLN A 31 22.40 0.42 -15.68
C GLN A 31 21.22 1.10 -14.96
N VAL A 32 20.10 0.39 -14.82
CA VAL A 32 18.91 0.89 -14.08
C VAL A 32 19.17 0.95 -12.57
N LYS A 33 19.82 -0.07 -12.00
CA LYS A 33 20.09 -0.19 -10.55
C LYS A 33 21.40 0.48 -10.08
N GLY A 34 22.20 1.01 -11.00
CA GLY A 34 23.42 1.73 -10.64
C GLY A 34 23.17 2.95 -9.76
N GLU A 35 24.22 3.49 -9.14
CA GLU A 35 24.17 4.69 -8.31
C GLU A 35 24.63 5.94 -9.08
N GLY A 36 24.36 7.16 -8.57
CA GLY A 36 24.83 8.43 -9.17
C GLY A 36 23.86 9.19 -10.10
N LEU A 37 24.37 10.09 -10.95
CA LEU A 37 23.51 10.89 -11.86
C LEU A 37 23.25 10.19 -13.20
N SER A 38 24.20 9.36 -13.64
CA SER A 38 24.11 8.62 -14.91
C SER A 38 22.93 7.65 -14.94
N HIS A 39 22.68 6.91 -13.87
CA HIS A 39 21.55 5.96 -13.80
C HIS A 39 20.18 6.68 -13.88
N ARG A 40 20.04 7.87 -13.25
CA ARG A 40 18.81 8.66 -13.31
C ARG A 40 18.55 9.19 -14.72
N ALA A 41 19.60 9.67 -15.38
CA ALA A 41 19.51 10.11 -16.77
C ALA A 41 19.12 8.95 -17.69
N PHE A 42 19.77 7.79 -17.53
CA PHE A 42 19.47 6.58 -18.29
C PHE A 42 18.03 6.10 -18.06
N LEU A 43 17.57 6.01 -16.81
CA LEU A 43 16.22 5.58 -16.51
C LEU A 43 15.18 6.55 -17.09
N ARG A 44 15.45 7.86 -17.03
CA ARG A 44 14.58 8.88 -17.64
C ARG A 44 14.52 8.73 -19.16
N GLU A 45 15.65 8.51 -19.82
CA GLU A 45 15.72 8.25 -21.27
C GLU A 45 14.94 6.98 -21.64
N LEU A 46 15.14 5.90 -20.89
CA LEU A 46 14.44 4.63 -21.07
C LEU A 46 12.92 4.80 -20.95
N ARG A 47 12.46 5.58 -19.96
CA ARG A 47 11.04 5.91 -19.75
C ARG A 47 10.45 6.84 -20.80
N ALA A 48 11.25 7.70 -21.43
CA ALA A 48 10.78 8.65 -22.44
C ALA A 48 10.71 8.03 -23.84
N ASN A 49 11.68 7.19 -24.18
CA ASN A 49 11.91 6.77 -25.57
C ASN A 49 11.64 5.29 -25.84
N HIS A 50 11.44 4.47 -24.81
CA HIS A 50 11.33 3.01 -24.95
C HIS A 50 10.08 2.43 -24.27
N HIS A 51 8.90 2.96 -24.59
CA HIS A 51 7.63 2.43 -24.05
C HIS A 51 7.39 0.96 -24.41
N ASP A 52 7.80 0.53 -25.61
CA ASP A 52 7.68 -0.87 -26.03
C ASP A 52 8.53 -1.82 -25.19
N PHE A 53 9.69 -1.36 -24.70
CA PHE A 53 10.52 -2.13 -23.76
C PHE A 53 9.75 -2.36 -22.45
N TRP A 54 9.24 -1.29 -21.85
CA TRP A 54 8.49 -1.37 -20.60
C TRP A 54 7.20 -2.15 -20.73
N ARG A 55 6.49 -2.01 -21.85
CA ARG A 55 5.32 -2.83 -22.17
C ARG A 55 5.71 -4.30 -22.26
N GLY A 56 6.81 -4.63 -22.93
CA GLY A 56 7.34 -6.00 -22.98
C GLY A 56 7.69 -6.56 -21.60
N VAL A 57 8.34 -5.76 -20.75
CA VAL A 57 8.64 -6.12 -19.35
C VAL A 57 7.36 -6.39 -18.57
N MET A 58 6.38 -5.48 -18.61
CA MET A 58 5.12 -5.66 -17.87
C MET A 58 4.30 -6.82 -18.42
N TYR A 59 4.24 -7.02 -19.73
CA TYR A 59 3.54 -8.17 -20.32
C TYR A 59 4.21 -9.48 -19.93
N PHE A 60 5.55 -9.52 -19.91
CA PHE A 60 6.30 -10.66 -19.40
C PHE A 60 5.98 -10.94 -17.93
N LEU A 61 5.82 -9.92 -17.08
CA LEU A 61 5.46 -10.09 -15.67
C LEU A 61 3.99 -10.50 -15.45
N THR A 62 3.08 -9.99 -16.28
CA THR A 62 1.62 -10.08 -16.06
C THR A 62 0.93 -11.20 -16.85
N VAL A 63 1.58 -11.77 -17.87
CA VAL A 63 0.97 -12.89 -18.62
C VAL A 63 0.84 -14.14 -17.75
N ARG A 64 -0.36 -14.73 -17.77
CA ARG A 64 -0.66 -15.96 -17.06
C ARG A 64 0.16 -17.14 -17.63
N ARG A 65 0.88 -17.85 -16.75
CA ARG A 65 1.67 -19.03 -17.13
C ARG A 65 1.27 -20.27 -16.35
N THR A 66 1.03 -21.35 -17.08
CA THR A 66 0.98 -22.71 -16.51
C THR A 66 2.40 -23.19 -16.19
N ALA A 67 2.54 -24.31 -15.47
CA ALA A 67 3.85 -24.92 -15.23
C ALA A 67 4.59 -25.22 -16.53
N LYS A 68 3.91 -25.83 -17.50
CA LYS A 68 4.45 -26.12 -18.83
C LYS A 68 4.91 -24.87 -19.57
N LEU A 69 4.15 -23.77 -19.53
CA LEU A 69 4.56 -22.51 -20.18
C LEU A 69 5.77 -21.87 -19.51
N ARG A 70 6.00 -22.11 -18.22
CA ARG A 70 7.23 -21.65 -17.53
C ARG A 70 8.46 -22.44 -17.95
N GLU A 71 8.33 -23.75 -18.12
CA GLU A 71 9.40 -24.61 -18.65
C GLU A 71 9.77 -24.17 -20.07
N VAL A 72 8.78 -23.98 -20.94
CA VAL A 72 9.00 -23.46 -22.30
C VAL A 72 9.69 -22.09 -22.28
N ALA A 73 9.25 -21.17 -21.42
CA ALA A 73 9.88 -19.86 -21.29
C ALA A 73 11.33 -19.97 -20.79
N LEU A 74 11.62 -20.89 -19.87
CA LEU A 74 12.98 -21.15 -19.40
C LEU A 74 13.88 -21.65 -20.54
N ASP A 75 13.44 -22.66 -21.29
CA ASP A 75 14.20 -23.23 -22.41
C ASP A 75 14.51 -22.16 -23.47
N LEU A 76 13.52 -21.32 -23.78
CA LEU A 76 13.67 -20.22 -24.74
C LEU A 76 14.62 -19.13 -24.23
N LEU A 77 14.61 -18.81 -22.94
CA LEU A 77 15.57 -17.87 -22.34
C LEU A 77 17.00 -18.42 -22.39
N VAL A 78 17.19 -19.72 -22.13
CA VAL A 78 18.49 -20.39 -22.27
C VAL A 78 18.96 -20.32 -23.72
N ALA A 79 18.09 -20.69 -24.67
CA ALA A 79 18.39 -20.61 -26.11
C ALA A 79 18.73 -19.17 -26.53
N GLY A 80 18.03 -18.17 -26.02
CA GLY A 80 18.29 -16.75 -26.28
C GLY A 80 19.66 -16.29 -25.79
N VAL A 81 20.12 -16.78 -24.62
CA VAL A 81 21.49 -16.52 -24.12
C VAL A 81 22.52 -17.18 -25.03
N SER A 82 22.33 -18.46 -25.39
CA SER A 82 23.26 -19.20 -26.25
C SER A 82 23.37 -18.63 -27.66
N ALA A 83 22.27 -18.14 -28.23
CA ALA A 83 22.22 -17.54 -29.56
C ALA A 83 22.73 -16.09 -29.60
N CYS A 84 22.98 -15.46 -28.44
CA CYS A 84 23.36 -14.06 -28.37
C CYS A 84 24.74 -13.80 -29.03
N ARG A 85 24.80 -12.80 -29.91
CA ARG A 85 26.02 -12.38 -30.60
C ARG A 85 26.83 -11.34 -29.83
N SER A 86 26.31 -10.81 -28.71
CA SER A 86 27.07 -9.86 -27.89
C SER A 86 28.33 -10.52 -27.34
N ARG A 87 29.44 -9.78 -27.37
CA ARG A 87 30.76 -10.18 -26.86
C ARG A 87 31.33 -9.13 -25.90
N SER A 88 30.50 -8.21 -25.42
CA SER A 88 30.94 -7.20 -24.46
C SER A 88 31.34 -7.87 -23.14
N LYS A 89 32.32 -7.30 -22.44
CA LYS A 89 32.74 -7.79 -21.13
C LYS A 89 31.56 -7.89 -20.15
N ALA A 90 30.73 -6.84 -20.08
CA ALA A 90 29.54 -6.81 -19.25
C ALA A 90 28.55 -7.95 -19.55
N HIS A 91 28.40 -8.33 -20.82
CA HIS A 91 27.56 -9.47 -21.20
C HIS A 91 28.16 -10.80 -20.74
N ILE A 92 29.48 -10.99 -20.91
CA ILE A 92 30.17 -12.21 -20.46
C ILE A 92 30.06 -12.36 -18.94
N ASP A 93 30.28 -11.27 -18.20
CA ASP A 93 30.14 -11.24 -16.75
C ASP A 93 28.69 -11.55 -16.34
N ALA A 94 27.71 -10.97 -17.04
CA ALA A 94 26.29 -11.26 -16.82
C ALA A 94 25.92 -12.73 -17.09
N VAL A 95 26.47 -13.36 -18.13
CA VAL A 95 26.27 -14.81 -18.39
C VAL A 95 26.80 -15.64 -17.24
N ARG A 96 27.98 -15.31 -16.69
CA ARG A 96 28.54 -16.01 -15.53
C ARG A 96 27.62 -15.88 -14.32
N THR A 97 27.18 -14.67 -13.99
CA THR A 97 26.26 -14.45 -12.87
C THR A 97 24.94 -15.20 -13.03
N LEU A 98 24.39 -15.25 -14.24
CA LEU A 98 23.14 -15.99 -14.50
C LEU A 98 23.33 -17.51 -14.41
N ALA A 99 24.51 -18.03 -14.77
CA ALA A 99 24.82 -19.45 -14.66
C ALA A 99 25.04 -19.91 -13.20
N GLU A 100 25.44 -19.00 -12.31
CA GLU A 100 25.62 -19.26 -10.88
C GLU A 100 24.30 -19.20 -10.08
N GLY A 101 23.24 -18.66 -10.66
CA GLY A 101 21.95 -18.51 -9.98
C GLY A 101 21.06 -19.76 -10.04
N ASP A 102 20.12 -19.84 -9.09
CA ASP A 102 19.31 -21.05 -8.89
C ASP A 102 18.35 -21.39 -10.05
N HIS A 103 17.83 -20.37 -10.75
CA HIS A 103 16.80 -20.57 -11.79
C HIS A 103 16.65 -19.34 -12.70
N LEU A 104 17.06 -19.46 -13.97
CA LEU A 104 17.14 -18.33 -14.91
C LEU A 104 15.82 -17.55 -15.08
N LEU A 105 14.68 -18.24 -15.22
CA LEU A 105 13.38 -17.56 -15.33
C LEU A 105 13.08 -16.66 -14.13
N TYR A 106 13.34 -17.14 -12.90
CA TYR A 106 13.07 -16.34 -11.70
C TYR A 106 14.05 -15.17 -11.57
N MET A 107 15.30 -15.33 -11.99
CA MET A 107 16.24 -14.20 -12.07
C MET A 107 15.75 -13.14 -13.06
N VAL A 108 15.25 -13.55 -14.23
CA VAL A 108 14.67 -12.63 -15.23
C VAL A 108 13.45 -11.91 -14.68
N VAL A 109 12.52 -12.63 -14.04
CA VAL A 109 11.36 -12.05 -13.36
C VAL A 109 11.79 -11.05 -12.29
N ASN A 110 12.80 -11.41 -11.49
CA ASN A 110 13.33 -10.54 -10.45
C ASN A 110 13.94 -9.25 -11.02
N MET A 111 14.75 -9.36 -12.08
CA MET A 111 15.31 -8.19 -12.78
C MET A 111 14.20 -7.29 -13.32
N CYS A 112 13.17 -7.87 -13.94
CA CYS A 112 12.01 -7.15 -14.45
C CYS A 112 11.27 -6.37 -13.34
N PHE A 113 10.94 -7.04 -12.23
CA PHE A 113 10.30 -6.37 -11.08
C PHE A 113 11.17 -5.24 -10.54
N ASN A 114 12.45 -5.47 -10.34
CA ASN A 114 13.38 -4.47 -9.84
C ASN A 114 13.55 -3.25 -10.76
N MET A 115 13.48 -3.41 -12.08
CA MET A 115 13.51 -2.28 -13.01
C MET A 115 12.21 -1.47 -12.95
N VAL A 116 11.07 -2.15 -12.78
CA VAL A 116 9.76 -1.51 -12.59
C VAL A 116 9.74 -0.74 -11.27
N ASP A 117 10.20 -1.36 -10.19
CA ASP A 117 10.41 -0.73 -8.89
C ASP A 117 11.30 0.49 -9.03
N ALA A 118 12.47 0.41 -9.68
CA ALA A 118 13.32 1.58 -9.91
C ALA A 118 12.60 2.72 -10.66
N CYS A 119 11.73 2.40 -11.63
CA CYS A 119 10.91 3.39 -12.33
C CYS A 119 9.89 4.07 -11.42
N LEU A 120 9.14 3.27 -10.67
CA LEU A 120 8.14 3.76 -9.72
C LEU A 120 8.82 4.53 -8.58
N ALA A 121 10.01 4.08 -8.19
CA ALA A 121 10.88 4.65 -7.18
C ALA A 121 11.40 6.04 -7.56
N GLN A 122 11.92 6.25 -8.77
CA GLN A 122 12.34 7.59 -9.18
C GLN A 122 11.17 8.56 -9.40
N SER A 123 9.95 8.06 -9.62
CA SER A 123 8.75 8.88 -9.57
C SER A 123 8.23 9.16 -8.15
N GLN A 124 8.98 8.77 -7.10
CA GLN A 124 8.43 8.54 -5.76
C GLN A 124 7.71 9.70 -5.11
N PHE A 125 6.80 9.24 -4.26
CA PHE A 125 5.77 9.92 -3.50
C PHE A 125 4.63 10.50 -4.30
N LYS A 126 4.84 11.36 -5.30
CA LYS A 126 3.69 12.06 -5.90
C LYS A 126 2.83 11.18 -6.80
N ALA A 127 3.41 10.33 -7.64
CA ALA A 127 2.62 9.51 -8.57
C ALA A 127 1.80 8.41 -7.85
N VAL A 128 2.43 7.70 -6.91
CA VAL A 128 1.77 6.65 -6.11
C VAL A 128 0.78 7.26 -5.10
N LYS A 129 1.15 8.34 -4.40
CA LYS A 129 0.26 9.04 -3.45
C LYS A 129 -0.89 9.78 -4.14
N ALA A 130 -0.64 10.44 -5.27
CA ALA A 130 -1.69 11.14 -6.03
C ALA A 130 -2.43 10.22 -7.01
N ARG A 131 -2.00 8.96 -7.19
CA ARG A 131 -2.47 8.04 -8.25
C ARG A 131 -2.46 8.69 -9.64
N LYS A 132 -1.43 9.50 -9.92
CA LYS A 132 -1.27 10.22 -11.19
C LYS A 132 -0.13 9.60 -11.98
N PHE A 133 -0.49 9.08 -13.16
CA PHE A 133 0.48 8.71 -14.18
C PHE A 133 1.09 9.96 -14.81
N SER A 134 2.21 9.78 -15.50
CA SER A 134 2.92 10.90 -16.10
C SER A 134 2.07 11.61 -17.16
N THR A 135 1.91 12.93 -17.00
CA THR A 135 1.33 13.80 -18.04
C THR A 135 2.36 14.28 -19.05
N HIS A 136 3.65 14.02 -18.81
CA HIS A 136 4.76 14.46 -19.65
C HIS A 136 5.26 13.37 -20.61
N GLY A 137 4.44 12.33 -20.84
CA GLY A 137 4.77 11.24 -21.75
C GLY A 137 5.82 10.26 -21.23
N LEU A 138 6.29 10.38 -19.98
CA LEU A 138 7.18 9.37 -19.38
C LEU A 138 6.39 8.12 -18.96
N TRP A 139 6.88 6.93 -19.27
CA TRP A 139 6.29 5.69 -18.76
C TRP A 139 6.31 5.62 -17.21
N PRO A 140 5.28 5.07 -16.52
CA PRO A 140 3.98 4.71 -17.04
C PRO A 140 3.08 5.95 -17.26
N THR A 141 2.33 5.92 -18.35
CA THR A 141 1.38 6.97 -18.75
C THR A 141 -0.07 6.62 -18.39
N SER A 142 -0.35 5.34 -18.13
CA SER A 142 -1.67 4.85 -17.74
C SER A 142 -1.58 3.59 -16.86
N ALA A 143 -2.72 3.14 -16.34
CA ALA A 143 -2.79 1.84 -15.65
C ALA A 143 -2.57 0.67 -16.63
N ASP A 144 -2.95 0.81 -17.90
CA ASP A 144 -2.80 -0.23 -18.93
C ASP A 144 -1.32 -0.47 -19.27
N ASP A 145 -0.46 0.52 -19.08
CA ASP A 145 0.99 0.35 -19.17
C ASP A 145 1.54 -0.60 -18.10
N LEU A 146 0.91 -0.64 -16.91
CA LEU A 146 1.27 -1.51 -15.79
C LEU A 146 0.48 -2.83 -15.80
N LEU A 147 -0.69 -2.86 -16.42
CA LEU A 147 -1.57 -4.02 -16.48
C LEU A 147 -1.89 -4.41 -17.93
N PRO A 148 -0.89 -4.65 -18.80
CA PRO A 148 -1.14 -4.82 -20.23
C PRO A 148 -1.90 -6.12 -20.55
N ALA A 149 -1.90 -7.11 -19.64
CA ALA A 149 -2.72 -8.32 -19.74
C ALA A 149 -4.15 -8.14 -19.19
N GLY A 150 -4.52 -6.94 -18.73
CA GLY A 150 -5.74 -6.70 -17.96
C GLY A 150 -5.53 -6.97 -16.46
N ALA A 151 -6.41 -6.41 -15.63
CA ALA A 151 -6.23 -6.41 -14.17
C ALA A 151 -6.35 -7.82 -13.54
N GLU A 152 -7.25 -8.68 -14.04
CA GLU A 152 -7.45 -10.03 -13.52
C GLU A 152 -6.24 -10.94 -13.74
N ASP A 153 -5.77 -11.01 -14.99
CA ASP A 153 -4.62 -11.83 -15.36
C ASP A 153 -3.33 -11.28 -14.74
N SER A 154 -3.19 -9.96 -14.69
CA SER A 154 -2.06 -9.31 -14.01
C SER A 154 -2.01 -9.68 -12.53
N LEU A 155 -3.15 -9.57 -11.81
CA LEU A 155 -3.21 -9.96 -10.40
C LEU A 155 -2.90 -11.44 -10.20
N SER A 156 -3.47 -12.31 -11.03
CA SER A 156 -3.23 -13.76 -10.96
C SER A 156 -1.74 -14.10 -11.12
N SER A 157 -1.07 -13.44 -12.07
CA SER A 157 0.38 -13.59 -12.28
C SER A 157 1.20 -13.02 -11.13
N PHE A 158 0.80 -11.87 -10.58
CA PHE A 158 1.44 -11.29 -9.39
C PHE A 158 1.36 -12.21 -8.17
N LEU A 159 0.18 -12.78 -7.89
CA LEU A 159 0.00 -13.75 -6.80
C LEU A 159 0.83 -15.02 -7.05
N HIS A 160 0.95 -15.44 -8.31
CA HIS A 160 1.81 -16.56 -8.67
C HIS A 160 3.29 -16.28 -8.34
N TRP A 161 3.81 -15.12 -8.73
CA TRP A 161 5.20 -14.75 -8.44
C TRP A 161 5.46 -14.59 -6.94
N LEU A 162 4.51 -13.98 -6.23
CA LEU A 162 4.53 -13.86 -4.78
C LEU A 162 4.59 -15.24 -4.11
N LEU A 163 3.82 -16.22 -4.60
CA LEU A 163 3.84 -17.59 -4.08
C LEU A 163 5.13 -18.33 -4.42
N ALA A 164 5.62 -18.18 -5.65
CA ALA A 164 6.75 -18.93 -6.17
C ALA A 164 8.08 -18.55 -5.50
N ARG A 165 8.25 -17.30 -5.07
CA ARG A 165 9.53 -16.79 -4.55
C ARG A 165 9.32 -15.87 -3.33
N PRO A 166 9.92 -16.20 -2.18
CA PRO A 166 10.00 -15.30 -1.04
C PRO A 166 11.11 -14.26 -1.27
N ASP A 167 10.93 -13.39 -2.26
CA ASP A 167 11.90 -12.34 -2.60
C ASP A 167 11.34 -10.97 -2.21
N SER A 168 12.08 -10.21 -1.39
CA SER A 168 11.63 -8.91 -0.89
C SER A 168 11.51 -7.88 -2.01
N SER A 169 12.32 -7.97 -3.06
CA SER A 169 12.27 -7.04 -4.18
C SER A 169 11.05 -7.28 -5.07
N ILE A 170 10.64 -8.55 -5.27
CA ILE A 170 9.36 -8.88 -5.91
C ILE A 170 8.22 -8.30 -5.08
N GLN A 171 8.24 -8.45 -3.76
CA GLN A 171 7.18 -7.96 -2.88
C GLN A 171 7.04 -6.45 -2.89
N THR A 172 8.15 -5.71 -2.76
CA THR A 172 8.15 -4.25 -2.83
C THR A 172 7.64 -3.77 -4.19
N SER A 173 8.07 -4.40 -5.28
CA SER A 173 7.57 -4.08 -6.62
C SER A 173 6.07 -4.33 -6.76
N LEU A 174 5.57 -5.46 -6.23
CA LEU A 174 4.16 -5.81 -6.23
C LEU A 174 3.33 -4.84 -5.36
N GLN A 175 3.88 -4.38 -4.25
CA GLN A 175 3.27 -3.36 -3.42
C GLN A 175 3.09 -2.05 -4.20
N ASP A 176 4.14 -1.57 -4.85
CA ASP A 176 4.10 -0.32 -5.63
C ASP A 176 3.15 -0.44 -6.83
N LEU A 177 3.16 -1.58 -7.52
CA LEU A 177 2.21 -1.89 -8.60
C LEU A 177 0.77 -1.95 -8.08
N TYR A 178 0.53 -2.63 -6.95
CA TYR A 178 -0.79 -2.68 -6.34
C TYR A 178 -1.26 -1.28 -5.95
N LEU A 179 -0.41 -0.45 -5.37
CA LEU A 179 -0.76 0.92 -4.98
C LEU A 179 -1.08 1.81 -6.18
N ALA A 180 -0.27 1.75 -7.24
CA ALA A 180 -0.48 2.51 -8.47
C ALA A 180 -1.77 2.11 -9.19
N CYS A 181 -2.08 0.80 -9.18
CA CYS A 181 -3.20 0.21 -9.90
C CYS A 181 -4.34 -0.26 -8.99
N ARG A 182 -4.40 0.23 -7.74
CA ARG A 182 -5.27 -0.34 -6.70
C ARG A 182 -6.72 -0.48 -7.15
N PRO A 183 -7.41 0.56 -7.66
CA PRO A 183 -8.82 0.42 -7.97
C PRO A 183 -9.10 -0.48 -9.18
N GLN A 184 -8.10 -0.80 -10.02
CA GLN A 184 -8.20 -1.84 -11.03
C GLN A 184 -8.04 -3.24 -10.42
N LEU A 185 -7.11 -3.41 -9.49
CA LEU A 185 -6.74 -4.71 -8.91
C LEU A 185 -7.61 -5.14 -7.72
N GLU A 186 -8.08 -4.20 -6.91
CA GLU A 186 -8.82 -4.44 -5.66
C GLU A 186 -10.09 -5.28 -5.86
N PRO A 187 -10.94 -5.07 -6.89
CA PRO A 187 -12.08 -5.94 -7.15
C PRO A 187 -11.70 -7.41 -7.34
N TYR A 188 -10.63 -7.67 -8.11
CA TYR A 188 -10.14 -9.02 -8.37
C TYR A 188 -9.43 -9.62 -7.16
N LEU A 189 -8.75 -8.81 -6.34
CA LEU A 189 -8.15 -9.27 -5.08
C LEU A 189 -9.21 -9.72 -4.09
N MET A 190 -10.34 -9.03 -4.04
CA MET A 190 -11.46 -9.37 -3.15
C MET A 190 -12.24 -10.61 -3.59
N MET A 191 -11.97 -11.16 -4.78
CA MET A 191 -12.52 -12.45 -5.17
C MET A 191 -12.01 -13.56 -4.24
N ASP A 192 -12.92 -14.45 -3.89
CA ASP A 192 -12.74 -15.51 -2.91
C ASP A 192 -11.46 -16.36 -3.10
N GLY A 193 -11.16 -16.78 -4.32
CA GLY A 193 -9.95 -17.55 -4.63
C GLY A 193 -8.66 -16.73 -4.48
N ASN A 194 -8.68 -15.49 -4.98
CA ASN A 194 -7.52 -14.61 -4.99
C ASN A 194 -7.17 -14.11 -3.58
N ARG A 195 -8.16 -13.68 -2.79
CA ARG A 195 -7.93 -13.28 -1.39
C ARG A 195 -7.34 -14.43 -0.58
N ARG A 196 -7.84 -15.66 -0.79
CA ARG A 196 -7.34 -16.85 -0.08
C ARG A 196 -5.90 -17.13 -0.42
N LEU A 197 -5.60 -17.16 -1.71
CA LEU A 197 -4.24 -17.35 -2.20
C LEU A 197 -3.28 -16.27 -1.68
N PHE A 198 -3.69 -15.00 -1.73
CA PHE A 198 -2.90 -13.86 -1.25
C PHE A 198 -2.59 -13.99 0.24
N VAL A 199 -3.62 -14.14 1.08
CA VAL A 199 -3.47 -14.21 2.55
C VAL A 199 -2.67 -15.44 2.97
N GLN A 200 -2.95 -16.62 2.40
CA GLN A 200 -2.19 -17.84 2.71
C GLN A 200 -0.73 -17.74 2.29
N THR A 201 -0.44 -17.08 1.17
CA THR A 201 0.94 -16.86 0.71
C THR A 201 1.70 -15.96 1.68
N ILE A 202 1.08 -14.85 2.13
CA ILE A 202 1.66 -13.96 3.14
C ILE A 202 1.92 -14.72 4.44
N ALA A 203 0.93 -15.45 4.95
CA ALA A 203 1.06 -16.24 6.17
C ALA A 203 2.20 -17.27 6.08
N LYS A 204 2.29 -18.00 4.95
CA LYS A 204 3.33 -18.99 4.69
C LYS A 204 4.72 -18.35 4.73
N HIS A 205 4.93 -17.24 4.02
CA HIS A 205 6.24 -16.59 3.92
C HIS A 205 6.67 -15.92 5.22
N ILE A 206 5.74 -15.30 5.95
CA ILE A 206 6.03 -14.74 7.29
C ILE A 206 6.40 -15.86 8.26
N CYS A 207 5.63 -16.94 8.32
CA CYS A 207 5.95 -18.10 9.16
C CYS A 207 7.34 -18.68 8.83
N ALA A 208 7.63 -18.89 7.54
CA ALA A 208 8.91 -19.44 7.11
C ALA A 208 10.09 -18.52 7.48
N SER A 209 9.92 -17.20 7.27
CA SER A 209 10.94 -16.19 7.58
C SER A 209 11.17 -16.04 9.08
N ALA A 210 10.10 -16.03 9.88
CA ALA A 210 10.19 -15.97 11.34
C ALA A 210 10.87 -17.22 11.91
N ASN A 211 10.51 -18.42 11.43
CA ASN A 211 11.16 -19.67 11.84
C ASN A 211 12.65 -19.69 11.45
N TRP A 212 13.02 -19.09 10.31
CA TRP A 212 14.42 -18.99 9.91
C TRP A 212 15.21 -18.05 10.83
N LEU A 213 14.63 -16.87 11.15
CA LEU A 213 15.24 -15.88 12.05
C LEU A 213 15.42 -16.42 13.47
N GLU A 214 14.45 -17.19 13.96
CA GLU A 214 14.50 -17.85 15.27
C GLU A 214 15.64 -18.88 15.34
N ARG A 215 15.85 -19.67 14.27
CA ARG A 215 16.89 -20.71 14.22
C ARG A 215 18.28 -20.16 13.91
N THR A 216 18.37 -19.00 13.28
CA THR A 216 19.62 -18.45 12.77
C THR A 216 20.18 -17.40 13.73
N PRO A 217 21.36 -17.65 14.33
CA PRO A 217 21.95 -16.71 15.29
C PRO A 217 22.24 -15.35 14.60
N PRO A 218 22.13 -14.22 15.33
CA PRO A 218 22.32 -12.88 14.78
C PRO A 218 23.61 -12.71 13.96
N SER A 219 24.70 -13.35 14.39
CA SER A 219 26.00 -13.31 13.71
C SER A 219 26.02 -13.91 12.30
N LYS A 220 25.05 -14.78 11.95
CA LYS A 220 24.95 -15.43 10.64
C LYS A 220 23.89 -14.80 9.73
N ARG A 221 23.19 -13.76 10.19
CA ARG A 221 22.08 -13.15 9.42
C ARG A 221 22.55 -12.32 8.21
N PHE A 222 23.81 -11.89 8.17
CA PHE A 222 24.31 -10.93 7.17
C PHE A 222 25.33 -11.50 6.17
N THR A 223 25.59 -12.82 6.17
CA THR A 223 26.77 -13.36 5.47
C THR A 223 26.61 -13.59 3.97
N ASN A 224 25.40 -13.47 3.40
CA ASN A 224 25.17 -13.67 1.97
C ASN A 224 24.54 -12.44 1.32
N LEU A 225 25.40 -11.70 0.61
CA LEU A 225 25.18 -10.34 0.12
C LEU A 225 24.05 -10.14 -0.91
N ASN A 226 23.19 -11.11 -1.28
CA ASN A 226 22.45 -10.87 -2.53
C ASN A 226 21.01 -11.36 -2.80
N ILE A 227 20.31 -12.18 -2.00
CA ILE A 227 18.96 -12.61 -2.49
C ILE A 227 17.87 -12.71 -1.41
N PHE A 228 18.20 -12.93 -0.14
CA PHE A 228 17.18 -13.21 0.85
C PHE A 228 17.52 -12.64 2.23
N ASP A 229 16.84 -11.55 2.60
CA ASP A 229 16.79 -11.04 3.97
C ASP A 229 15.38 -11.31 4.54
N PRO A 230 15.22 -12.30 5.44
CA PRO A 230 13.93 -12.66 6.04
C PRO A 230 13.29 -11.54 6.86
N ALA A 231 14.08 -10.67 7.48
CA ALA A 231 13.54 -9.54 8.24
C ALA A 231 12.94 -8.52 7.27
N MET A 232 13.67 -8.17 6.21
CA MET A 232 13.15 -7.31 5.15
C MET A 232 11.94 -7.92 4.44
N LEU A 233 11.90 -9.25 4.26
CA LEU A 233 10.73 -9.94 3.71
C LEU A 233 9.49 -9.76 4.61
N ILE A 234 9.64 -9.98 5.92
CA ILE A 234 8.56 -9.78 6.88
C ILE A 234 8.06 -8.33 6.82
N THR A 235 8.97 -7.34 6.84
CA THR A 235 8.60 -5.93 6.75
C THR A 235 7.86 -5.62 5.44
N SER A 236 8.34 -6.13 4.31
CA SER A 236 7.73 -5.90 2.99
C SER A 236 6.35 -6.56 2.88
N LEU A 237 6.18 -7.78 3.38
CA LEU A 237 4.89 -8.47 3.44
C LEU A 237 3.89 -7.80 4.40
N THR A 238 4.40 -7.28 5.52
CA THR A 238 3.62 -6.48 6.48
C THR A 238 3.09 -5.24 5.78
N GLY A 239 3.95 -4.48 5.10
CA GLY A 239 3.57 -3.32 4.30
C GLY A 239 2.54 -3.65 3.23
N LEU A 240 2.76 -4.71 2.43
CA LEU A 240 1.83 -5.15 1.39
C LEU A 240 0.44 -5.49 1.96
N LEU A 241 0.39 -6.24 3.06
CA LEU A 241 -0.87 -6.57 3.73
C LEU A 241 -1.55 -5.33 4.30
N GLN A 242 -0.77 -4.43 4.92
CA GLN A 242 -1.27 -3.15 5.39
C GLN A 242 -1.88 -2.36 4.22
N PHE A 243 -1.19 -2.20 3.10
CA PHE A 243 -1.74 -1.48 1.95
C PHE A 243 -2.99 -2.11 1.35
N ALA A 244 -3.14 -3.43 1.46
CA ALA A 244 -4.38 -4.10 1.07
C ALA A 244 -5.53 -3.82 2.08
N MET A 245 -5.25 -3.83 3.38
CA MET A 245 -6.23 -3.65 4.46
C MET A 245 -6.61 -2.17 4.72
N PHE A 246 -5.66 -1.27 4.62
CA PHE A 246 -5.74 0.16 4.93
C PHE A 246 -5.79 1.00 3.65
N ASP A 247 -6.26 2.24 3.73
CA ASP A 247 -6.13 3.18 2.63
C ASP A 247 -4.74 3.82 2.69
N PRO A 248 -3.84 3.64 1.69
CA PRO A 248 -2.53 4.29 1.65
C PRO A 248 -2.61 5.82 1.74
N HIS A 249 -3.75 6.40 1.35
CA HIS A 249 -3.95 7.85 1.31
C HIS A 249 -4.68 8.39 2.52
N SER A 250 -5.27 7.50 3.34
CA SER A 250 -5.44 7.86 4.73
C SER A 250 -4.03 8.06 5.25
N THR A 251 -3.64 9.31 5.43
CA THR A 251 -2.41 9.68 6.16
C THR A 251 -2.44 9.14 7.59
N SER A 252 -3.56 8.53 8.01
CA SER A 252 -3.57 7.48 9.02
C SER A 252 -3.50 6.14 8.31
N SER A 253 -2.29 5.70 8.00
CA SER A 253 -1.97 4.36 7.47
C SER A 253 -2.48 3.20 8.34
N HIS A 254 -3.16 3.51 9.45
CA HIS A 254 -3.56 2.60 10.51
C HIS A 254 -5.05 2.67 10.86
N ILE A 255 -5.86 3.59 10.28
CA ILE A 255 -7.32 3.47 10.37
C ILE A 255 -7.75 2.49 9.27
N PRO A 256 -8.20 1.27 9.62
CA PRO A 256 -8.60 0.30 8.63
C PRO A 256 -9.69 0.87 7.75
N ARG A 257 -9.61 0.63 6.43
CA ARG A 257 -10.75 0.91 5.55
C ARG A 257 -11.92 0.14 6.11
N LEU A 258 -13.00 0.84 6.42
CA LEU A 258 -14.09 0.30 7.20
C LEU A 258 -14.66 -0.96 6.50
N GLY A 259 -14.45 -2.11 7.13
CA GLY A 259 -14.87 -3.44 6.64
C GLY A 259 -14.01 -4.09 5.55
N VAL A 260 -12.92 -3.48 5.08
CA VAL A 260 -11.99 -4.12 4.13
C VAL A 260 -11.11 -5.19 4.79
N PRO A 261 -10.49 -4.97 5.97
CA PRO A 261 -9.73 -6.00 6.66
C PRO A 261 -10.50 -7.31 6.79
N HIS A 262 -11.73 -7.25 7.32
CA HIS A 262 -12.57 -8.44 7.54
C HIS A 262 -12.94 -9.15 6.24
N ARG A 263 -13.13 -8.41 5.13
CA ARG A 263 -13.43 -9.03 3.83
C ARG A 263 -12.20 -9.68 3.19
N LEU A 264 -11.02 -9.13 3.43
CA LEU A 264 -9.76 -9.64 2.90
C LEU A 264 -9.27 -10.87 3.67
N VAL A 265 -9.23 -10.79 5.01
CA VAL A 265 -8.65 -11.83 5.88
C VAL A 265 -9.67 -12.77 6.51
N GLY A 266 -10.97 -12.52 6.30
CA GLY A 266 -12.06 -13.28 6.92
C GLY A 266 -11.94 -14.80 6.73
N GLY A 267 -11.90 -15.54 7.83
CA GLY A 267 -11.76 -17.00 7.87
C GLY A 267 -10.31 -17.50 7.71
N MET A 268 -9.33 -16.62 7.69
CA MET A 268 -7.90 -16.94 7.53
C MET A 268 -7.01 -16.26 8.57
N GLU A 269 -7.62 -15.59 9.54
CA GLU A 269 -6.93 -14.81 10.57
C GLU A 269 -5.95 -15.64 11.37
N GLU A 270 -6.30 -16.89 11.70
CA GLU A 270 -5.49 -17.76 12.55
C GLU A 270 -4.10 -18.02 11.97
N GLY A 271 -4.01 -18.33 10.67
CA GLY A 271 -2.74 -18.57 10.00
C GLY A 271 -1.85 -17.33 9.95
N LEU A 272 -2.45 -16.15 9.72
CA LEU A 272 -1.72 -14.88 9.76
C LEU A 272 -1.25 -14.56 11.19
N ILE A 273 -2.14 -14.63 12.18
CA ILE A 273 -1.83 -14.35 13.59
C ILE A 273 -0.66 -15.22 14.05
N ALA A 274 -0.67 -16.52 13.75
CA ALA A 274 0.41 -17.42 14.14
C ALA A 274 1.79 -16.98 13.60
N GLY A 275 1.86 -16.57 12.32
CA GLY A 275 3.08 -16.08 11.71
C GLY A 275 3.52 -14.72 12.25
N PHE A 276 2.58 -13.78 12.34
CA PHE A 276 2.87 -12.42 12.78
C PHE A 276 3.21 -12.34 14.27
N VAL A 277 2.61 -13.15 15.16
CA VAL A 277 2.99 -13.18 16.59
C VAL A 277 4.44 -13.62 16.76
N LYS A 278 4.87 -14.64 15.99
CA LYS A 278 6.28 -15.06 15.96
C LYS A 278 7.19 -13.96 15.46
N ALA A 279 6.82 -13.32 14.35
CA ALA A 279 7.58 -12.18 13.82
C ALA A 279 7.67 -11.04 14.85
N TYR A 280 6.57 -10.67 15.49
CA TYR A 280 6.51 -9.61 16.50
C TYR A 280 7.49 -9.82 17.66
N ALA A 281 7.65 -11.06 18.11
CA ALA A 281 8.59 -11.41 19.18
C ALA A 281 10.07 -11.30 18.77
N LEU A 282 10.38 -11.32 17.46
CA LEU A 282 11.75 -11.32 16.94
C LEU A 282 12.29 -9.92 16.63
N PHE A 283 11.42 -8.92 16.50
CA PHE A 283 11.82 -7.55 16.18
C PHE A 283 11.97 -6.72 17.47
N GLU A 284 12.98 -5.86 17.48
CA GLU A 284 13.20 -4.86 18.52
C GLU A 284 12.16 -3.73 18.42
N ASP A 285 12.00 -2.96 19.49
CA ASP A 285 11.06 -1.85 19.49
C ASP A 285 11.49 -0.79 18.47
N GLY A 286 10.64 -0.59 17.46
CA GLY A 286 10.97 0.19 16.27
C GLY A 286 9.79 0.26 15.30
N VAL A 287 10.04 0.83 14.13
CA VAL A 287 9.00 1.05 13.11
C VAL A 287 8.44 -0.28 12.62
N GLU A 288 9.30 -1.25 12.36
CA GLU A 288 8.94 -2.58 11.84
C GLU A 288 8.06 -3.35 12.81
N LYS A 289 8.46 -3.43 14.09
CA LYS A 289 7.65 -4.08 15.13
C LYS A 289 6.30 -3.39 15.32
N SER A 290 6.27 -2.06 15.23
CA SER A 290 5.03 -1.30 15.30
C SER A 290 4.09 -1.65 14.14
N GLN A 291 4.59 -1.71 12.90
CA GLN A 291 3.80 -2.10 11.73
C GLN A 291 3.22 -3.52 11.86
N ILE A 292 4.03 -4.47 12.35
CA ILE A 292 3.58 -5.83 12.66
C ILE A 292 2.48 -5.80 13.74
N GLY A 293 2.64 -4.97 14.77
CA GLY A 293 1.66 -4.78 15.83
C GLY A 293 0.31 -4.23 15.35
N ASP A 294 0.32 -3.32 14.38
CA ASP A 294 -0.90 -2.77 13.78
C ASP A 294 -1.69 -3.83 13.00
N VAL A 295 -0.97 -4.66 12.23
CA VAL A 295 -1.57 -5.78 11.52
C VAL A 295 -2.16 -6.76 12.51
N LEU A 296 -1.41 -7.17 13.54
CA LEU A 296 -1.89 -8.08 14.58
C LEU A 296 -3.12 -7.55 15.31
N THR A 297 -3.11 -6.27 15.70
CA THR A 297 -4.25 -5.61 16.34
C THR A 297 -5.48 -5.73 15.46
N THR A 298 -5.35 -5.43 14.16
CA THR A 298 -6.46 -5.52 13.21
C THR A 298 -6.94 -6.96 13.01
N LEU A 299 -6.04 -7.95 13.02
CA LEU A 299 -6.39 -9.37 12.93
C LEU A 299 -7.10 -9.87 14.19
N TYR A 300 -6.69 -9.44 15.38
CA TYR A 300 -7.38 -9.77 16.63
C TYR A 300 -8.74 -9.09 16.72
N ASP A 301 -8.82 -7.81 16.35
CA ASP A 301 -10.09 -7.10 16.22
C ASP A 301 -11.00 -7.82 15.22
N SER A 302 -10.44 -8.38 14.13
CA SER A 302 -11.24 -9.09 13.15
C SER A 302 -11.84 -10.39 13.62
N ARG A 303 -11.20 -11.02 14.60
CA ARG A 303 -11.71 -12.19 15.33
C ARG A 303 -12.59 -11.83 16.53
N GLY A 304 -12.71 -10.56 16.89
CA GLY A 304 -13.37 -10.14 18.13
C GLY A 304 -12.60 -10.57 19.39
N THR A 305 -11.28 -10.76 19.32
CA THR A 305 -10.47 -11.13 20.47
C THR A 305 -10.23 -9.90 21.35
N PRO A 306 -10.70 -9.90 22.62
CA PRO A 306 -10.56 -8.74 23.50
C PRO A 306 -9.09 -8.50 23.88
N PRO A 307 -8.68 -7.24 24.18
CA PRO A 307 -7.29 -6.90 24.48
C PRO A 307 -6.59 -7.79 25.53
N PRO A 308 -7.22 -8.17 26.66
CA PRO A 308 -6.57 -9.03 27.67
C PRO A 308 -6.15 -10.43 27.18
N GLN A 309 -6.74 -10.91 26.08
CA GLN A 309 -6.40 -12.21 25.48
C GLN A 309 -5.30 -12.12 24.42
N ARG A 310 -4.80 -10.91 24.13
CA ARG A 310 -3.73 -10.67 23.15
C ARG A 310 -2.36 -10.82 23.82
N PRO A 311 -1.27 -11.05 23.04
CA PRO A 311 0.10 -11.00 23.55
C PRO A 311 0.35 -9.69 24.32
N ALA A 312 1.16 -9.71 25.38
CA ALA A 312 1.36 -8.57 26.29
C ALA A 312 1.64 -7.24 25.58
N GLY A 313 2.49 -7.24 24.56
CA GLY A 313 2.81 -6.05 23.76
C GLY A 313 1.65 -5.50 22.91
N LEU A 314 0.53 -6.21 22.82
CA LEU A 314 -0.69 -5.87 22.08
C LEU A 314 -1.92 -5.70 22.98
N GLN A 315 -1.77 -5.86 24.30
CA GLN A 315 -2.88 -5.71 25.27
C GLN A 315 -3.29 -4.25 25.48
N SER A 316 -2.42 -3.30 25.12
CA SER A 316 -2.73 -1.87 25.09
C SER A 316 -2.82 -1.36 23.64
N PRO A 317 -3.84 -1.79 22.87
CA PRO A 317 -4.02 -1.30 21.50
C PRO A 317 -4.21 0.22 21.48
N PHE A 318 -4.74 0.79 22.57
CA PHE A 318 -4.91 2.23 22.70
C PHE A 318 -3.57 2.97 22.81
N ALA A 319 -2.61 2.52 23.62
CA ALA A 319 -1.32 3.23 23.75
C ALA A 319 -0.51 3.20 22.44
N ALA A 320 -0.50 2.06 21.74
CA ALA A 320 0.15 1.94 20.44
C ALA A 320 -0.56 2.80 19.37
N ALA A 321 -1.89 2.67 19.25
CA ALA A 321 -2.67 3.46 18.30
C ALA A 321 -2.59 4.96 18.61
N GLN A 322 -2.55 5.35 19.88
CA GLN A 322 -2.47 6.75 20.29
C GLN A 322 -1.09 7.36 20.01
N LYS A 323 0.01 6.64 20.30
CA LYS A 323 1.36 7.11 19.95
C LYS A 323 1.48 7.41 18.45
N MET A 324 0.69 6.75 17.61
CA MET A 324 0.65 6.92 16.16
C MET A 324 -0.37 7.94 15.64
N LEU A 325 -1.60 7.89 16.18
CA LEU A 325 -2.70 8.77 15.77
C LEU A 325 -2.47 10.19 16.26
N GLY A 326 -1.71 10.34 17.35
CA GLY A 326 -1.49 11.61 18.02
C GLY A 326 -2.71 12.01 18.84
N SER A 327 -2.89 13.31 18.99
CA SER A 327 -4.06 13.91 19.62
C SER A 327 -5.32 13.74 18.76
N ALA A 328 -6.50 13.99 19.35
CA ALA A 328 -7.73 14.06 18.58
C ALA A 328 -7.66 15.11 17.46
N GLY A 329 -6.93 16.22 17.71
CA GLY A 329 -6.62 17.24 16.72
C GLY A 329 -5.83 16.68 15.54
N ASP A 330 -4.82 15.86 15.80
CA ASP A 330 -4.00 15.23 14.74
C ASP A 330 -4.83 14.26 13.90
N MET A 331 -5.65 13.42 14.55
CA MET A 331 -6.57 12.52 13.85
C MET A 331 -7.56 13.31 12.97
N PHE A 332 -8.10 14.40 13.50
CA PHE A 332 -9.06 15.24 12.80
C PHE A 332 -8.44 16.00 11.62
N GLN A 333 -7.27 16.64 11.82
CA GLN A 333 -6.53 17.34 10.75
C GLN A 333 -6.24 16.41 9.57
N ARG A 334 -5.79 15.21 9.91
CA ARG A 334 -5.35 14.17 8.99
C ARG A 334 -6.51 13.68 8.11
N GLU A 335 -7.70 13.49 8.68
CA GLU A 335 -8.89 13.14 7.90
C GLU A 335 -9.27 14.27 6.91
N ILE A 336 -9.24 15.54 7.34
CA ILE A 336 -9.56 16.65 6.44
C ILE A 336 -8.54 16.78 5.31
N ARG A 337 -7.23 16.67 5.62
CA ARG A 337 -6.15 16.63 4.63
C ARG A 337 -6.33 15.49 3.65
N SER A 338 -6.59 14.28 4.16
CA SER A 338 -6.87 13.10 3.35
C SER A 338 -7.97 13.42 2.33
N ARG A 339 -9.12 13.91 2.78
CA ARG A 339 -10.24 14.29 1.88
C ARG A 339 -9.87 15.35 0.86
N ARG A 340 -9.11 16.37 1.25
CA ARG A 340 -8.60 17.44 0.38
C ARG A 340 -7.69 16.95 -0.75
N ASP A 341 -6.95 15.87 -0.48
CA ASP A 341 -5.85 15.39 -1.31
C ASP A 341 -6.13 14.04 -2.00
N THR A 342 -7.23 13.34 -1.66
CA THR A 342 -7.57 12.01 -2.20
C THR A 342 -7.68 11.94 -3.73
N GLY A 343 -8.02 13.04 -4.40
CA GLY A 343 -8.36 13.01 -5.82
C GLY A 343 -9.56 12.10 -6.12
N ALA A 344 -10.44 11.89 -5.13
CA ALA A 344 -11.65 11.08 -5.23
C ALA A 344 -12.89 11.97 -5.10
N CYS A 345 -14.00 11.55 -5.71
CA CYS A 345 -15.27 12.23 -5.52
C CYS A 345 -15.76 12.04 -4.07
N GLY A 346 -16.06 13.13 -3.37
CA GLY A 346 -16.53 13.13 -1.98
C GLY A 346 -17.98 12.70 -1.81
N ALA A 347 -18.77 12.74 -2.88
CA ALA A 347 -20.18 12.36 -2.84
C ALA A 347 -20.36 10.87 -2.50
N ALA A 348 -21.24 10.58 -1.54
CA ALA A 348 -21.56 9.22 -1.12
C ALA A 348 -21.87 8.28 -2.31
N GLY A 349 -21.26 7.09 -2.28
CA GLY A 349 -21.42 6.05 -3.30
C GLY A 349 -20.77 6.34 -4.67
N CYS A 350 -20.07 7.47 -4.85
CA CYS A 350 -19.31 7.73 -6.06
C CYS A 350 -17.90 7.17 -5.94
N THR A 351 -17.47 6.37 -6.91
CA THR A 351 -16.11 5.77 -6.94
C THR A 351 -15.18 6.46 -7.93
N VAL A 352 -15.64 7.54 -8.58
CA VAL A 352 -14.87 8.26 -9.61
C VAL A 352 -13.68 9.00 -8.98
N HIS A 353 -12.51 8.78 -9.55
CA HIS A 353 -11.26 9.48 -9.26
C HIS A 353 -10.84 10.41 -10.39
N GLU A 354 -9.94 11.38 -10.10
CA GLU A 354 -9.33 12.29 -11.09
C GLU A 354 -8.79 11.56 -12.33
N ARG A 355 -8.21 10.37 -12.11
CA ARG A 355 -7.64 9.53 -13.17
C ARG A 355 -8.68 8.95 -14.12
N ASP A 356 -9.90 8.70 -13.65
CA ASP A 356 -10.94 8.07 -14.48
C ASP A 356 -11.51 9.09 -15.48
N ILE A 357 -11.42 10.39 -15.17
CA ILE A 357 -11.90 11.49 -16.00
C ILE A 357 -10.78 12.27 -16.70
N GLY A 358 -9.51 11.92 -16.46
CA GLY A 358 -8.34 12.59 -17.04
C GLY A 358 -8.18 14.07 -16.65
N ARG A 359 -8.85 14.54 -15.60
CA ARG A 359 -8.81 15.95 -15.15
C ARG A 359 -8.96 16.07 -13.64
N ARG A 360 -8.60 17.23 -13.10
CA ARG A 360 -8.83 17.54 -11.68
C ARG A 360 -10.33 17.56 -11.36
N LEU A 361 -10.69 17.02 -10.20
CA LEU A 361 -12.06 17.08 -9.69
C LEU A 361 -12.37 18.51 -9.24
N GLN A 362 -13.63 18.90 -9.36
CA GLN A 362 -14.10 20.22 -8.97
C GLN A 362 -14.15 20.32 -7.44
N ARG A 363 -13.36 21.22 -6.85
CA ARG A 363 -13.42 21.48 -5.41
C ARG A 363 -14.72 22.20 -5.05
N CYS A 364 -15.27 21.90 -3.88
CA CYS A 364 -16.39 22.66 -3.31
C CYS A 364 -16.00 24.14 -3.24
N SER A 365 -16.78 25.03 -3.85
CA SER A 365 -16.51 26.47 -3.85
C SER A 365 -16.63 27.13 -2.47
N GLY A 366 -17.27 26.45 -1.51
CA GLY A 366 -17.36 26.90 -0.13
C GLY A 366 -16.12 26.55 0.68
N CYS A 367 -15.90 25.26 0.95
CA CYS A 367 -14.83 24.80 1.85
C CYS A 367 -13.50 24.49 1.16
N ALA A 368 -13.46 24.28 -0.16
CA ALA A 368 -12.30 23.81 -0.92
C ALA A 368 -11.67 22.47 -0.46
N VAL A 369 -12.29 21.77 0.51
CA VAL A 369 -11.86 20.46 1.01
C VAL A 369 -12.39 19.35 0.12
N LEU A 370 -13.71 19.16 0.02
CA LEU A 370 -14.28 18.09 -0.79
C LEU A 370 -14.15 18.37 -2.29
N GLN A 371 -14.00 17.31 -3.08
CA GLN A 371 -13.89 17.36 -4.54
C GLN A 371 -15.00 16.52 -5.19
N TYR A 372 -15.44 16.89 -6.39
CA TYR A 372 -16.53 16.22 -7.09
C TYR A 372 -16.22 16.01 -8.57
N CYS A 373 -16.65 14.88 -9.14
CA CYS A 373 -16.49 14.62 -10.57
C CYS A 373 -17.43 15.47 -11.44
N SER A 374 -18.59 15.87 -10.88
CA SER A 374 -19.59 16.69 -11.55
C SER A 374 -20.39 17.56 -10.57
N ARG A 375 -21.14 18.54 -11.11
CA ARG A 375 -22.05 19.39 -10.32
C ARG A 375 -23.21 18.61 -9.71
N GLU A 376 -23.64 17.53 -10.37
CA GLU A 376 -24.70 16.64 -9.89
C GLU A 376 -24.24 15.91 -8.62
N CYS A 377 -23.00 15.39 -8.61
CA CYS A 377 -22.43 14.77 -7.42
C CYS A 377 -22.33 15.77 -6.26
N GLN A 378 -21.89 17.01 -6.53
CA GLN A 378 -21.86 18.07 -5.51
C GLN A 378 -23.27 18.39 -4.97
N ARG A 379 -24.27 18.53 -5.85
CA ARG A 379 -25.66 18.82 -5.42
C ARG A 379 -26.27 17.70 -4.61
N ARG A 380 -25.98 16.45 -4.96
CA ARG A 380 -26.43 15.26 -4.21
C ARG A 380 -25.83 15.25 -2.82
N ASP A 381 -24.52 15.43 -2.71
CA ASP A 381 -23.79 15.51 -1.44
C ASP A 381 -24.25 16.68 -0.57
N TRP A 382 -24.52 17.84 -1.19
CA TRP A 382 -25.07 19.03 -0.53
C TRP A 382 -26.44 18.80 0.10
N LYS A 383 -27.26 17.95 -0.53
CA LYS A 383 -28.64 17.64 -0.12
C LYS A 383 -28.78 16.22 0.44
N ASP A 384 -27.68 15.57 0.81
CA ASP A 384 -27.72 14.20 1.33
C ASP A 384 -28.65 14.15 2.55
N ALA A 385 -29.46 13.10 2.65
CA ALA A 385 -30.49 13.02 3.68
C ALA A 385 -29.89 12.74 5.07
N LYS A 386 -28.77 12.01 5.14
CA LYS A 386 -28.16 11.56 6.40
C LYS A 386 -26.95 12.40 6.78
N TYR A 387 -26.15 12.82 5.79
CA TYR A 387 -24.91 13.58 5.97
C TYR A 387 -24.79 14.78 5.01
N PRO A 388 -25.73 15.74 5.05
CA PRO A 388 -25.70 16.88 4.14
C PRO A 388 -24.43 17.75 4.30
N HIS A 389 -23.59 17.83 3.26
CA HIS A 389 -22.32 18.57 3.32
C HIS A 389 -22.48 20.04 3.73
N LYS A 390 -23.62 20.66 3.39
CA LYS A 390 -23.94 22.05 3.73
C LYS A 390 -23.81 22.35 5.23
N GLU A 391 -24.06 21.37 6.10
CA GLU A 391 -24.03 21.54 7.57
C GLU A 391 -22.60 21.70 8.10
N VAL A 392 -21.61 21.16 7.37
CA VAL A 392 -20.19 21.20 7.79
C VAL A 392 -19.33 22.10 6.91
N CYS A 393 -19.83 22.51 5.73
CA CYS A 393 -19.06 23.27 4.75
C CYS A 393 -18.47 24.57 5.30
N ALA A 394 -19.24 25.34 6.08
CA ALA A 394 -18.77 26.59 6.65
C ALA A 394 -17.64 26.36 7.68
N ARG A 395 -17.78 25.34 8.54
CA ARG A 395 -16.75 24.99 9.52
C ARG A 395 -15.47 24.48 8.86
N LEU A 396 -15.60 23.63 7.83
CA LEU A 396 -14.44 23.18 7.04
C LEU A 396 -13.71 24.35 6.40
N LYS A 397 -14.43 25.35 5.87
CA LYS A 397 -13.84 26.56 5.31
C LYS A 397 -12.97 27.30 6.34
N SER A 398 -13.45 27.43 7.57
CA SER A 398 -12.70 28.07 8.67
C SER A 398 -11.44 27.29 9.06
N LEU A 399 -11.40 25.97 8.84
CA LEU A 399 -10.24 25.13 9.16
C LEU A 399 -9.12 25.19 8.11
N VAL A 400 -9.43 25.55 6.86
CA VAL A 400 -8.46 25.53 5.75
C VAL A 400 -7.14 26.25 6.06
N PRO A 401 -7.12 27.45 6.67
CA PRO A 401 -5.87 28.16 6.98
C PRO A 401 -4.92 27.37 7.89
N PHE A 402 -5.46 26.50 8.74
CA PHE A 402 -4.68 25.71 9.71
C PHE A 402 -4.31 24.32 9.17
N LEU A 403 -4.88 23.90 8.03
CA LEU A 403 -4.66 22.57 7.48
C LEU A 403 -3.23 22.34 7.00
N ASP A 404 -2.36 23.33 6.88
CA ASP A 404 -0.97 23.13 6.49
C ASP A 404 0.02 23.35 7.65
N CYS A 405 -0.49 23.64 8.85
CA CYS A 405 0.29 23.69 10.10
C CYS A 405 0.70 22.30 10.59
N ASP A 406 1.67 22.23 11.50
CA ASP A 406 1.92 21.02 12.28
C ASP A 406 0.75 20.71 13.24
N GLY A 407 0.87 19.61 14.00
CA GLY A 407 -0.18 19.16 14.91
C GLY A 407 -0.55 20.20 15.98
N ASP A 408 0.47 20.90 16.51
CA ASP A 408 0.27 21.93 17.53
C ASP A 408 -0.35 23.20 16.94
N GLY A 409 0.10 23.65 15.77
CA GLY A 409 -0.49 24.79 15.08
C GLY A 409 -1.95 24.54 14.65
N PHE A 410 -2.30 23.30 14.30
CA PHE A 410 -3.70 22.95 14.03
C PHE A 410 -4.54 22.90 15.30
N ALA A 411 -4.01 22.36 16.39
CA ALA A 411 -4.68 22.37 17.69
C ALA A 411 -4.99 23.80 18.16
N ALA A 412 -4.01 24.72 18.05
CA ALA A 412 -4.22 26.13 18.34
C ALA A 412 -5.32 26.77 17.46
N GLY A 413 -5.37 26.40 16.17
CA GLY A 413 -6.44 26.84 15.27
C GLY A 413 -7.82 26.32 15.65
N LEU A 414 -7.93 25.08 16.17
CA LEU A 414 -9.18 24.55 16.72
C LEU A 414 -9.65 25.35 17.94
N ASP A 415 -8.71 25.76 18.79
CA ASP A 415 -8.98 26.55 19.99
C ASP A 415 -9.38 27.99 19.65
N GLU A 416 -8.70 28.62 18.68
CA GLU A 416 -9.04 29.96 18.15
C GLU A 416 -10.47 29.99 17.58
N LEU A 417 -10.88 28.92 16.89
CA LEU A 417 -12.23 28.77 16.36
C LEU A 417 -13.26 28.36 17.43
N HIS A 418 -12.83 28.15 18.68
CA HIS A 418 -13.64 27.62 19.78
C HIS A 418 -14.39 26.33 19.40
N MET A 419 -13.75 25.47 18.59
CA MET A 419 -14.40 24.30 18.01
C MET A 419 -14.46 23.16 19.02
N LYS A 420 -15.68 22.83 19.47
CA LYS A 420 -15.91 21.77 20.47
C LYS A 420 -15.67 20.38 19.87
N VAL A 421 -15.29 19.42 20.71
CA VAL A 421 -15.06 18.01 20.31
C VAL A 421 -16.23 17.43 19.53
N ARG A 422 -17.46 17.70 19.96
CA ARG A 422 -18.67 17.24 19.28
C ARG A 422 -18.85 17.82 17.88
N GLU A 423 -18.44 19.07 17.64
CA GLU A 423 -18.44 19.65 16.29
C GLU A 423 -17.39 18.98 15.40
N ARG A 424 -16.20 18.67 15.95
CA ARG A 424 -15.16 17.91 15.25
C ARG A 424 -15.67 16.51 14.87
N ALA A 425 -16.36 15.85 15.78
CA ALA A 425 -17.00 14.55 15.54
C ALA A 425 -18.08 14.63 14.44
N ALA A 426 -18.94 15.66 14.45
CA ALA A 426 -19.92 15.89 13.39
C ALA A 426 -19.28 16.08 12.01
N ILE A 427 -18.20 16.86 11.94
CA ILE A 427 -17.42 17.02 10.71
C ILE A 427 -16.83 15.69 10.27
N HIS A 428 -16.22 14.93 11.18
CA HIS A 428 -15.66 13.61 10.88
C HIS A 428 -16.72 12.64 10.32
N VAL A 429 -17.85 12.48 11.01
CA VAL A 429 -18.98 11.64 10.58
C VAL A 429 -19.48 12.03 9.18
N ASN A 430 -19.58 13.34 8.92
CA ASN A 430 -19.97 13.85 7.60
C ASN A 430 -18.94 13.50 6.50
N LEU A 431 -17.65 13.77 6.76
CA LEU A 431 -16.58 13.51 5.78
C LEU A 431 -16.46 12.03 5.40
N VAL A 432 -16.76 11.12 6.33
CA VAL A 432 -16.77 9.67 6.08
C VAL A 432 -18.12 9.16 5.59
N ASN A 433 -19.12 10.03 5.39
CA ASN A 433 -20.50 9.68 5.02
C ASN A 433 -21.09 8.57 5.90
N GLY A 434 -20.76 8.58 7.20
CA GLY A 434 -21.16 7.52 8.13
C GLY A 434 -20.69 6.12 7.78
N SER A 435 -19.69 5.97 6.90
CA SER A 435 -19.17 4.67 6.46
C SER A 435 -18.44 3.91 7.57
N MET A 436 -18.56 4.34 8.83
CA MET A 436 -17.90 3.74 9.97
C MET A 436 -18.51 2.40 10.35
N ARG A 437 -17.65 1.38 10.44
CA ARG A 437 -18.05 0.01 10.73
C ARG A 437 -18.50 -0.14 12.17
N GLY A 438 -19.61 -0.85 12.34
CA GLY A 438 -20.30 -0.99 13.62
C GLY A 438 -21.22 0.19 13.93
N LEU A 439 -21.13 1.28 13.15
CA LEU A 439 -21.92 2.49 13.37
C LEU A 439 -22.96 2.71 12.26
N GLN A 440 -22.97 1.90 11.20
CA GLN A 440 -23.83 2.14 10.04
C GLN A 440 -25.33 2.14 10.38
N ASP A 441 -25.71 1.25 11.29
CA ASP A 441 -27.09 1.09 11.77
C ASP A 441 -27.49 2.13 12.81
N LEU A 442 -26.52 2.89 13.33
CA LEU A 442 -26.77 4.00 14.24
C LEU A 442 -27.31 5.22 13.49
N SER A 443 -28.12 5.99 14.21
CA SER A 443 -28.50 7.34 13.81
C SER A 443 -27.27 8.24 13.70
N THR A 444 -27.34 9.29 12.88
CA THR A 444 -26.24 10.27 12.76
C THR A 444 -25.82 10.84 14.11
N GLU A 445 -26.76 11.05 15.01
CA GLU A 445 -26.53 11.57 16.36
C GLU A 445 -25.72 10.60 17.24
N GLU A 446 -26.08 9.31 17.25
CA GLU A 446 -25.33 8.28 17.96
C GLU A 446 -23.90 8.11 17.38
N GLN A 447 -23.75 8.21 16.06
CA GLN A 447 -22.42 8.20 15.43
C GLN A 447 -21.57 9.38 15.91
N ILE A 448 -22.15 10.58 15.99
CA ILE A 448 -21.47 11.79 16.49
C ILE A 448 -21.05 11.60 17.94
N GLU A 449 -21.92 11.06 18.79
CA GLU A 449 -21.58 10.89 20.20
C GLU A 449 -20.48 9.84 20.39
N GLN A 450 -20.51 8.72 19.66
CA GLN A 450 -19.45 7.73 19.74
C GLN A 450 -18.09 8.27 19.27
N ILE A 451 -18.07 9.05 18.18
CA ILE A 451 -16.81 9.68 17.72
C ILE A 451 -16.34 10.78 18.67
N SER A 452 -17.26 11.54 19.25
CA SER A 452 -16.97 12.52 20.30
C SER A 452 -16.31 11.85 21.51
N THR A 453 -16.84 10.70 21.94
CA THR A 453 -16.27 9.84 22.98
C THR A 453 -14.85 9.39 22.64
N ILE A 454 -14.63 8.86 21.43
CA ILE A 454 -13.29 8.46 20.97
C ILE A 454 -12.32 9.65 20.99
N MET A 455 -12.74 10.80 20.47
CA MET A 455 -11.91 12.01 20.46
C MET A 455 -11.57 12.49 21.87
N LYS A 456 -12.52 12.49 22.82
CA LYS A 456 -12.26 12.83 24.23
C LYS A 456 -11.24 11.89 24.85
N MET A 457 -11.29 10.59 24.56
CA MET A 457 -10.28 9.63 25.03
C MET A 457 -8.89 10.03 24.51
N HIS A 458 -8.77 10.37 23.22
CA HIS A 458 -7.49 10.83 22.66
C HIS A 458 -6.97 12.14 23.27
N GLU A 459 -7.85 13.09 23.59
CA GLU A 459 -7.45 14.35 24.25
C GLU A 459 -7.00 14.12 25.69
N PHE A 460 -7.77 13.32 26.44
CA PHE A 460 -7.47 12.99 27.83
C PHE A 460 -6.09 12.33 27.96
N THR A 461 -5.78 11.35 27.10
CA THR A 461 -4.49 10.67 27.19
C THR A 461 -3.29 11.50 26.75
N ARG A 462 -3.50 12.55 25.95
CA ARG A 462 -2.43 13.51 25.64
C ARG A 462 -2.05 14.32 26.88
N GLN A 463 -3.02 14.69 27.71
CA GLN A 463 -2.79 15.52 28.90
C GLN A 463 -2.01 14.77 29.99
N GLU A 464 -2.26 13.46 30.15
CA GLU A 464 -1.65 12.61 31.18
C GLU A 464 -0.22 12.11 30.87
N GLY A 465 0.44 12.59 29.82
CA GLY A 465 1.86 12.30 29.59
C GLY A 465 2.19 10.89 29.07
N GLY A 466 1.21 10.17 28.50
CA GLY A 466 1.47 9.03 27.60
C GLY A 466 1.42 7.62 28.22
N GLU A 467 1.36 7.48 29.54
CA GLU A 467 1.11 6.18 30.20
C GLU A 467 -0.21 6.23 30.97
N ILE A 468 -1.32 6.14 30.24
CA ILE A 468 -2.57 5.78 30.88
C ILE A 468 -2.47 4.33 31.33
N GLY A 469 -2.46 4.13 32.64
CA GLY A 469 -2.68 2.81 33.23
C GLY A 469 -3.99 2.22 32.71
N GLN A 470 -4.02 0.91 32.48
CA GLN A 470 -5.20 0.19 31.96
C GLN A 470 -6.48 0.50 32.76
N SER A 471 -6.34 0.81 34.06
CA SER A 471 -7.42 1.28 34.94
C SER A 471 -8.02 2.61 34.52
N VAL A 472 -7.21 3.59 34.11
CA VAL A 472 -7.65 4.93 33.71
C VAL A 472 -8.34 4.88 32.34
N LEU A 473 -7.89 4.02 31.42
CA LEU A 473 -8.61 3.79 30.16
C LEU A 473 -9.97 3.14 30.40
N VAL A 474 -10.03 2.14 31.29
CA VAL A 474 -11.27 1.48 31.70
C VAL A 474 -12.21 2.46 32.42
N GLU A 475 -11.68 3.36 33.25
CA GLU A 475 -12.45 4.42 33.88
C GLU A 475 -12.94 5.46 32.87
N ALA A 476 -12.13 5.85 31.88
CA ALA A 476 -12.55 6.71 30.78
C ALA A 476 -13.65 6.03 29.95
N MET A 477 -13.51 4.75 29.63
CA MET A 477 -14.54 3.98 28.93
C MET A 477 -15.83 3.91 29.74
N ARG A 478 -15.76 3.65 31.06
CA ARG A 478 -16.93 3.68 31.96
C ARG A 478 -17.56 5.06 32.07
N ALA A 479 -16.76 6.11 32.22
CA ALA A 479 -17.21 7.50 32.31
C ALA A 479 -17.90 7.97 31.02
N LEU A 480 -17.54 7.34 29.89
CA LEU A 480 -18.15 7.56 28.57
C LEU A 480 -19.31 6.58 28.29
N GLY A 481 -19.72 5.77 29.27
CA GLY A 481 -20.85 4.83 29.15
C GLY A 481 -20.59 3.62 28.25
N LEU A 482 -19.32 3.35 27.90
CA LEU A 482 -18.92 2.18 27.12
C LEU A 482 -18.71 0.97 28.05
N SER A 483 -19.12 -0.22 27.61
CA SER A 483 -18.76 -1.46 28.31
C SER A 483 -17.24 -1.65 28.20
N ALA A 484 -16.56 -1.58 29.34
CA ALA A 484 -15.12 -1.81 29.46
C ALA A 484 -14.73 -3.27 29.19
#